data_AF-A0AAV7YBQ7-F1
#
_entry.id   AF-A0AAV7YBQ7-F1
#
_cell.length_a   1.000
_cell.length_b   1.000
_cell.length_c   1.000
_cell.angle_alpha   90.00
_cell.angle_beta   90.00
_cell.angle_gamma   90.00
#
_symmetry.space_group_name_H-M   'P 1'
#
loop_
_entity.id
_entity.type
_entity.pdbx_description
1 polymer ?
#
loop_
_entity_poly.entity_id
_entity_poly.type
_entity_poly.pdbx_seq_one_letter_code
_entity_poly.pdbx_strand_id
1 'polypeptide(L)'
;MNSRIGKDVIFQKKSDFLVFFAKYLESKNMIRIASGSDVSFLYLDFKNTLSEDLRILYESQKFCDCEIGTMGNQIPVHKNLIEFRSKLTIDQIQNKLFVEKSINKEQTLSFLKWIYYDEISDLEKLEQTFNLLELTYPPSVDNTLEKDIAQLYQDDDSKDFKILVNIEDEEEDNDDEENKKVNYEEIPEHKFILLARSGLFRAMFDYVNEKENTNKIQDYTNKSIESLKILIKYFYTNSIELTTDQDPKLIVGELSDAVEYYQLNDQCNFESELNKIKKQFDLN
;
A
#
# COMPACT_ATOMS: atom_id res chain seq x y z
N MET A 1 -21.74 -39.35 11.88
CA MET A 1 -21.75 -38.97 13.32
C MET A 1 -21.67 -37.45 13.38
N ASN A 2 -22.75 -36.81 13.80
CA ASN A 2 -22.83 -35.36 14.03
C ASN A 2 -22.47 -35.06 15.49
N SER A 3 -21.58 -34.10 15.72
CA SER A 3 -21.58 -33.19 16.88
C SER A 3 -20.64 -32.01 16.57
N ARG A 4 -21.13 -30.85 16.14
CA ARG A 4 -21.53 -29.69 16.95
C ARG A 4 -20.59 -29.36 18.12
N ILE A 5 -19.81 -28.29 17.95
CA ILE A 5 -19.57 -27.29 18.99
C ILE A 5 -19.75 -25.91 18.35
N GLY A 6 -21.02 -25.51 18.17
CA GLY A 6 -21.37 -24.09 18.03
C GLY A 6 -21.70 -23.60 19.44
N LYS A 7 -20.81 -22.83 20.06
CA LYS A 7 -21.17 -22.08 21.26
C LYS A 7 -21.98 -20.88 20.79
N ASP A 8 -23.26 -20.83 21.16
CA ASP A 8 -24.10 -19.66 20.94
C ASP A 8 -23.48 -18.47 21.69
N VAL A 9 -22.99 -17.49 20.95
CA VAL A 9 -22.52 -16.22 21.53
C VAL A 9 -23.76 -15.34 21.72
N ILE A 10 -24.18 -15.19 22.96
CA ILE A 10 -25.32 -14.34 23.34
C ILE A 10 -24.79 -12.94 23.65
N PHE A 11 -25.14 -11.95 22.82
CA PHE A 11 -24.79 -10.54 23.07
C PHE A 11 -25.80 -9.90 24.01
N GLN A 12 -25.32 -9.32 25.12
CA GLN A 12 -26.19 -8.72 26.15
C GLN A 12 -26.65 -7.30 25.79
N LYS A 13 -25.94 -6.61 24.90
CA LYS A 13 -26.30 -5.26 24.41
C LYS A 13 -26.07 -5.13 22.91
N LYS A 14 -26.84 -4.26 22.25
CA LYS A 14 -26.68 -3.92 20.82
C LYS A 14 -25.26 -3.40 20.52
N SER A 15 -24.64 -2.68 21.46
CA SER A 15 -23.24 -2.23 21.39
C SER A 15 -22.25 -3.39 21.27
N ASP A 16 -22.50 -4.49 21.99
CA ASP A 16 -21.59 -5.62 22.07
C ASP A 16 -21.65 -6.46 20.79
N PHE A 17 -22.84 -6.57 20.19
CA PHE A 17 -23.01 -7.14 18.85
C PHE A 17 -22.31 -6.28 17.80
N LEU A 18 -22.45 -4.95 17.83
CA LEU A 18 -21.80 -4.08 16.86
C LEU A 18 -20.27 -4.11 16.97
N VAL A 19 -19.71 -4.19 18.18
CA VAL A 19 -18.26 -4.32 18.42
C VAL A 19 -17.76 -5.69 17.95
N PHE A 20 -18.48 -6.77 18.28
CA PHE A 20 -18.14 -8.11 17.81
C PHE A 20 -18.24 -8.22 16.30
N PHE A 21 -19.31 -7.68 15.71
CA PHE A 21 -19.54 -7.68 14.28
C PHE A 21 -18.48 -6.83 13.56
N ALA A 22 -18.12 -5.66 14.07
CA ALA A 22 -16.99 -4.87 13.54
C ALA A 22 -15.68 -5.66 13.56
N LYS A 23 -15.33 -6.31 14.68
CA LYS A 23 -14.15 -7.17 14.77
C LYS A 23 -14.20 -8.40 13.85
N TYR A 24 -15.40 -8.97 13.67
CA TYR A 24 -15.62 -10.07 12.74
C TYR A 24 -15.45 -9.62 11.28
N LEU A 25 -15.93 -8.43 10.94
CA LEU A 25 -15.79 -7.84 9.61
C LEU A 25 -14.32 -7.44 9.32
N GLU A 26 -13.64 -6.83 10.28
CA GLU A 26 -12.19 -6.58 10.25
C GLU A 26 -11.42 -7.88 9.98
N SER A 27 -11.80 -8.99 10.64
CA SER A 27 -11.20 -10.31 10.42
C SER A 27 -11.49 -10.94 9.04
N LYS A 28 -12.32 -10.29 8.21
CA LYS A 28 -12.78 -10.77 6.90
C LYS A 28 -12.44 -9.83 5.75
N ASN A 29 -11.57 -8.83 5.97
CA ASN A 29 -11.31 -7.74 5.00
C ASN A 29 -12.60 -7.00 4.58
N MET A 30 -13.63 -7.02 5.45
CA MET A 30 -14.88 -6.32 5.19
C MET A 30 -14.79 -4.89 5.67
N ILE A 31 -15.02 -4.00 4.73
CA ILE A 31 -14.95 -2.56 4.92
C ILE A 31 -16.29 -2.08 5.43
N ARG A 32 -16.24 -1.34 6.53
CA ARG A 32 -17.39 -0.59 7.03
C ARG A 32 -17.40 0.78 6.38
N ILE A 33 -18.49 1.08 5.69
CA ILE A 33 -18.74 2.37 5.07
C ILE A 33 -19.85 3.03 5.86
N ALA A 34 -19.55 4.13 6.55
CA ALA A 34 -20.55 4.89 7.28
C ALA A 34 -20.71 6.27 6.65
N SER A 35 -21.94 6.65 6.29
CA SER A 35 -22.31 8.01 5.92
C SER A 35 -23.57 8.41 6.70
N GLY A 36 -23.42 9.34 7.65
CA GLY A 36 -24.52 9.73 8.55
C GLY A 36 -25.07 8.54 9.36
N SER A 37 -26.36 8.25 9.21
CA SER A 37 -27.03 7.10 9.84
C SER A 37 -26.90 5.79 9.06
N ASP A 38 -26.45 5.85 7.81
CA ASP A 38 -26.39 4.69 6.93
C ASP A 38 -25.01 4.03 7.01
N VAL A 39 -25.01 2.74 7.36
CA VAL A 39 -23.81 1.91 7.38
C VAL A 39 -23.95 0.85 6.29
N SER A 40 -23.18 1.00 5.22
CA SER A 40 -22.97 -0.02 4.22
C SER A 40 -21.72 -0.83 4.55
N PHE A 41 -21.64 -2.06 4.07
CA PHE A 41 -20.43 -2.86 4.18
C PHE A 41 -19.99 -3.27 2.78
N LEU A 42 -18.75 -2.98 2.44
CA LEU A 42 -18.13 -3.38 1.19
C LEU A 42 -17.16 -4.52 1.48
N TYR A 43 -17.31 -5.64 0.79
CA TYR A 43 -16.32 -6.72 0.86
C TYR A 43 -15.21 -6.40 -0.15
N LEU A 44 -14.02 -6.04 0.32
CA LEU A 44 -12.85 -5.97 -0.55
C LEU A 44 -12.02 -7.22 -0.35
N ASP A 45 -12.07 -8.12 -1.34
CA ASP A 45 -11.37 -9.41 -1.30
C ASP A 45 -9.87 -9.23 -1.62
N PHE A 46 -9.15 -8.49 -0.78
CA PHE A 46 -7.69 -8.47 -0.88
C PHE A 46 -7.14 -9.85 -0.55
N LYS A 47 -6.40 -10.41 -1.52
CA LYS A 47 -5.81 -11.76 -1.45
C LYS A 47 -4.88 -11.93 -0.24
N ASN A 48 -4.22 -10.84 0.16
CA ASN A 48 -3.14 -10.82 1.14
C ASN A 48 -3.35 -9.71 2.18
N THR A 49 -2.71 -9.87 3.34
CA THR A 49 -2.57 -8.81 4.34
C THR A 49 -1.49 -7.81 3.91
N LEU A 50 -1.44 -6.62 4.54
CA LEU A 50 -0.40 -5.63 4.29
C LEU A 50 1.01 -6.18 4.54
N SER A 51 1.18 -6.91 5.65
CA SER A 51 2.44 -7.60 5.99
C SER A 51 2.83 -8.61 4.90
N GLU A 52 1.88 -9.39 4.40
CA GLU A 52 2.14 -10.37 3.35
C GLU A 52 2.49 -9.72 2.01
N ASP A 53 1.81 -8.64 1.63
CA ASP A 53 2.13 -7.89 0.40
C ASP A 53 3.53 -7.26 0.47
N LEU A 54 3.92 -6.71 1.63
CA LEU A 54 5.26 -6.17 1.83
C LEU A 54 6.33 -7.28 1.86
N ARG A 55 6.01 -8.46 2.37
CA ARG A 55 6.86 -9.66 2.26
C ARG A 55 7.08 -10.05 0.81
N ILE A 56 6.03 -10.12 0.01
CA ILE A 56 6.12 -10.43 -1.43
C ILE A 56 6.96 -9.38 -2.15
N LEU A 57 6.73 -8.09 -1.87
CA LEU A 57 7.52 -7.00 -2.43
C LEU A 57 9.01 -7.18 -2.09
N TYR A 58 9.33 -7.42 -0.82
CA TYR A 58 10.69 -7.69 -0.37
C TYR A 58 11.29 -8.91 -1.07
N GLU A 59 10.63 -10.05 -1.07
CA GLU A 59 11.15 -11.28 -1.67
C GLU A 59 11.36 -11.16 -3.19
N SER A 60 10.53 -10.36 -3.87
CA SER A 60 10.66 -10.09 -5.30
C SER A 60 11.88 -9.22 -5.64
N GLN A 61 12.35 -8.41 -4.68
CA GLN A 61 13.42 -7.42 -4.86
C GLN A 61 13.18 -6.46 -6.04
N LYS A 62 11.92 -6.34 -6.50
CA LYS A 62 11.54 -5.45 -7.59
C LYS A 62 11.51 -4.01 -7.09
N PHE A 63 11.98 -3.10 -7.96
CA PHE A 63 11.88 -1.64 -7.76
C PHE A 63 12.54 -1.09 -6.48
N CYS A 64 13.52 -1.82 -5.92
CA CYS A 64 14.37 -1.27 -4.88
C CYS A 64 15.13 -0.05 -5.40
N ASP A 65 15.19 1.00 -4.58
CA ASP A 65 15.75 2.31 -4.89
C ASP A 65 17.06 2.56 -4.11
N CYS A 66 17.45 1.62 -3.25
CA CYS A 66 18.69 1.69 -2.50
C CYS A 66 19.23 0.29 -2.18
N GLU A 67 20.47 0.24 -1.69
CA GLU A 67 21.13 -0.99 -1.25
C GLU A 67 21.72 -0.79 0.15
N ILE A 68 21.63 -1.82 1.00
CA ILE A 68 22.33 -1.86 2.28
C ILE A 68 23.54 -2.78 2.14
N GLY A 69 24.73 -2.19 2.30
CA GLY A 69 25.98 -2.90 2.32
C GLY A 69 26.20 -3.66 3.63
N THR A 70 26.58 -4.92 3.51
CA THR A 70 27.06 -5.77 4.60
C THR A 70 28.41 -6.38 4.21
N MET A 71 29.05 -7.18 5.06
CA MET A 71 30.33 -7.81 4.75
C MET A 71 30.30 -8.63 3.45
N GLY A 72 30.71 -7.99 2.34
CA GLY A 72 30.77 -8.58 1.01
C GLY A 72 29.42 -8.79 0.30
N ASN A 73 28.31 -8.26 0.82
CA ASN A 73 27.00 -8.35 0.14
C ASN A 73 26.34 -6.97 0.07
N GLN A 74 25.60 -6.73 -1.01
CA GLN A 74 24.63 -5.64 -1.11
C GLN A 74 23.23 -6.25 -1.07
N ILE A 75 22.34 -5.67 -0.28
CA ILE A 75 20.95 -6.11 -0.16
C ILE A 75 20.06 -4.98 -0.68
N PRO A 76 19.35 -5.18 -1.82
CA PRO A 76 18.40 -4.20 -2.33
C PRO A 76 17.26 -3.96 -1.33
N VAL A 77 16.87 -2.70 -1.15
CA VAL A 77 15.80 -2.29 -0.24
C VAL A 77 15.02 -1.08 -0.78
N HIS A 78 13.85 -0.84 -0.19
CA HIS A 78 13.04 0.36 -0.39
C HIS A 78 13.37 1.38 0.70
N LYS A 79 14.10 2.43 0.33
CA LYS A 79 14.64 3.45 1.24
C LYS A 79 13.59 3.99 2.20
N ASN A 80 12.46 4.49 1.67
CA ASN A 80 11.42 5.13 2.47
C ASN A 80 10.87 4.21 3.57
N LEU A 81 10.68 2.92 3.28
CA LEU A 81 10.22 1.95 4.28
C LEU A 81 11.25 1.73 5.40
N ILE A 82 12.53 1.55 5.02
CA ILE A 82 13.60 1.34 6.00
C ILE A 82 13.76 2.58 6.88
N GLU A 83 13.87 3.76 6.27
CA GLU A 83 14.12 5.00 7.00
C GLU A 83 12.96 5.34 7.93
N PHE A 84 11.72 5.15 7.44
CA PHE A 84 10.54 5.42 8.24
C PHE A 84 10.42 4.49 9.46
N ARG A 85 10.62 3.17 9.30
CA ARG A 85 10.44 2.22 10.40
C ARG A 85 11.62 2.18 11.37
N SER A 86 12.84 2.34 10.86
CA SER A 86 14.03 2.40 11.72
C SER A 86 14.23 3.75 12.39
N LYS A 87 13.61 4.83 11.86
CA LYS A 87 13.88 6.22 12.25
C LYS A 87 15.34 6.64 12.06
N LEU A 88 16.05 5.95 11.15
CA LEU A 88 17.43 6.21 10.76
C LEU A 88 17.53 6.35 9.25
N THR A 89 18.37 7.24 8.75
CA THR A 89 18.67 7.28 7.31
C THR A 89 19.46 6.06 6.87
N ILE A 90 19.41 5.72 5.58
CA ILE A 90 20.24 4.64 5.03
C ILE A 90 21.72 4.89 5.32
N ASP A 91 22.18 6.13 5.21
CA ASP A 91 23.57 6.49 5.51
C ASP A 91 23.92 6.22 6.99
N GLN A 92 23.01 6.52 7.93
CA GLN A 92 23.23 6.21 9.34
C GLN A 92 23.32 4.70 9.57
N ILE A 93 22.43 3.92 8.95
CA ILE A 93 22.44 2.46 9.03
C ILE A 93 23.75 1.92 8.44
N GLN A 94 24.10 2.31 7.21
CA GLN A 94 25.32 1.85 6.54
C GLN A 94 26.58 2.22 7.33
N ASN A 95 26.67 3.43 7.86
CA ASN A 95 27.81 3.86 8.66
C ASN A 95 27.98 2.99 9.91
N LYS A 96 26.89 2.69 10.62
CA LYS A 96 26.94 1.81 11.81
C LYS A 96 27.30 0.37 11.44
N LEU A 97 26.72 -0.16 10.36
CA LEU A 97 27.04 -1.50 9.86
C LEU A 97 28.49 -1.63 9.38
N PHE A 98 29.03 -0.60 8.73
CA PHE A 98 30.39 -0.62 8.17
C PHE A 98 31.47 -0.45 9.25
N VAL A 99 31.26 0.46 10.21
CA VAL A 99 32.25 0.77 11.25
C VAL A 99 32.46 -0.42 12.18
N GLU A 100 31.40 -1.11 12.58
CA GLU A 100 31.54 -2.17 13.57
C GLU A 100 32.04 -3.51 12.99
N LYS A 101 32.05 -3.68 11.67
CA LYS A 101 32.51 -4.92 10.99
C LYS A 101 31.94 -6.21 11.63
N SER A 102 30.78 -6.11 12.28
CA SER A 102 30.29 -7.12 13.21
C SER A 102 28.98 -7.75 12.71
N ILE A 103 28.27 -7.07 11.81
CA ILE A 103 27.03 -7.58 11.25
C ILE A 103 27.25 -8.36 9.96
N ASN A 104 26.90 -9.64 10.04
CA ASN A 104 26.87 -10.54 8.90
C ASN A 104 25.53 -10.41 8.15
N LYS A 105 25.48 -10.98 6.95
CA LYS A 105 24.29 -10.98 6.10
C LYS A 105 23.04 -11.49 6.81
N GLU A 106 23.14 -12.53 7.64
CA GLU A 106 21.98 -13.13 8.30
C GLU A 106 21.35 -12.19 9.34
N GLN A 107 22.17 -11.45 10.08
CA GLN A 107 21.70 -10.43 11.03
C GLN A 107 20.96 -9.30 10.30
N THR A 108 21.53 -8.78 9.21
CA THR A 108 20.85 -7.76 8.40
C THR A 108 19.55 -8.29 7.81
N LEU A 109 19.51 -9.54 7.32
CA LEU A 109 18.28 -10.15 6.85
C LEU A 109 17.24 -10.25 7.96
N SER A 110 17.60 -10.67 9.18
CA SER A 110 16.65 -10.71 10.31
C SER A 110 16.04 -9.34 10.61
N PHE A 111 16.86 -8.27 10.59
CA PHE A 111 16.39 -6.90 10.74
C PHE A 111 15.45 -6.46 9.61
N LEU A 112 15.79 -6.76 8.36
CA LEU A 112 14.95 -6.41 7.21
C LEU A 112 13.61 -7.14 7.23
N LYS A 113 13.59 -8.42 7.63
CA LYS A 113 12.33 -9.16 7.79
C LYS A 113 11.39 -8.52 8.81
N TRP A 114 11.96 -8.06 9.93
CA TRP A 114 11.20 -7.27 10.90
C TRP A 114 10.66 -5.98 10.28
N ILE A 115 11.50 -5.21 9.57
CA ILE A 115 11.08 -3.97 8.90
C ILE A 115 9.93 -4.21 7.90
N TYR A 116 9.99 -5.24 7.06
CA TYR A 116 8.98 -5.41 6.01
C TYR A 116 7.69 -6.09 6.49
N TYR A 117 7.77 -7.03 7.42
CA TYR A 117 6.61 -7.87 7.74
C TYR A 117 6.56 -8.37 9.19
N ASP A 118 7.26 -7.68 10.12
CA ASP A 118 7.29 -7.96 11.57
C ASP A 118 7.74 -9.39 11.95
N GLU A 119 8.39 -10.13 11.02
CA GLU A 119 8.89 -11.47 11.31
C GLU A 119 10.18 -11.40 12.15
N ILE A 120 10.13 -12.03 13.33
CA ILE A 120 11.29 -12.26 14.19
C ILE A 120 11.79 -13.67 13.93
N SER A 121 12.65 -13.82 12.92
CA SER A 121 13.20 -15.12 12.52
C SER A 121 14.32 -15.61 13.46
N ASP A 122 15.09 -14.69 14.02
CA ASP A 122 16.21 -14.95 14.93
C ASP A 122 16.30 -13.80 15.93
N LEU A 123 15.82 -14.06 17.16
CA LEU A 123 15.67 -13.07 18.23
C LEU A 123 17.01 -12.45 18.64
N GLU A 124 18.04 -13.30 18.78
CA GLU A 124 19.37 -12.89 19.22
C GLU A 124 20.02 -11.97 18.19
N LYS A 125 19.95 -12.35 16.90
CA LYS A 125 20.46 -11.51 15.81
C LYS A 125 19.72 -10.18 15.68
N LEU A 126 18.41 -10.20 15.88
CA LEU A 126 17.60 -8.99 15.83
C LEU A 126 17.98 -8.04 16.97
N GLU A 127 18.07 -8.53 18.20
CA GLU A 127 18.48 -7.76 19.37
C GLU A 127 19.89 -7.15 19.19
N GLN A 128 20.85 -7.93 18.70
CA GLN A 128 22.19 -7.43 18.39
C GLN A 128 22.15 -6.29 17.35
N THR A 129 21.32 -6.43 16.32
CA THR A 129 21.17 -5.39 15.28
C THR A 129 20.54 -4.12 15.85
N PHE A 130 19.53 -4.24 16.71
CA PHE A 130 18.92 -3.10 17.37
C PHE A 130 19.92 -2.37 18.28
N ASN A 131 20.67 -3.13 19.09
CA ASN A 131 21.69 -2.55 19.97
C ASN A 131 22.76 -1.80 19.17
N LEU A 132 23.25 -2.38 18.07
CA LEU A 132 24.18 -1.71 17.16
C LEU A 132 23.61 -0.40 16.61
N LEU A 133 22.37 -0.46 16.13
CA LEU A 133 21.70 0.68 15.53
C LEU A 133 21.24 1.71 16.56
N GLU A 134 21.44 1.45 17.86
CA GLU A 134 20.94 2.24 19.00
C GLU A 134 19.41 2.40 18.96
N LEU A 135 18.72 1.35 18.50
CA LEU A 135 17.27 1.26 18.49
C LEU A 135 16.77 0.61 19.78
N THR A 136 15.58 1.02 20.23
CA THR A 136 14.94 0.42 21.41
C THR A 136 14.47 -1.00 21.11
N TYR A 137 14.94 -1.97 21.90
CA TYR A 137 14.55 -3.38 21.82
C TYR A 137 13.85 -3.87 23.11
N PRO A 138 12.79 -4.72 23.02
CA PRO A 138 12.06 -5.06 21.81
C PRO A 138 11.38 -3.81 21.21
N PRO A 139 11.02 -3.84 19.92
CA PRO A 139 10.17 -2.81 19.34
C PRO A 139 8.93 -2.62 20.23
N SER A 140 8.52 -1.37 20.45
CA SER A 140 7.33 -1.08 21.26
C SER A 140 6.12 -1.85 20.73
N VAL A 141 5.23 -2.29 21.62
CA VAL A 141 3.92 -2.89 21.23
C VAL A 141 3.08 -1.88 20.43
N ASP A 142 3.41 -0.59 20.52
CA ASP A 142 2.80 0.46 19.71
C ASP A 142 3.42 0.63 18.32
N ASN A 143 4.57 0.00 18.03
CA ASN A 143 5.28 0.07 16.75
C ASN A 143 5.02 -1.19 15.91
N THR A 144 3.74 -1.49 15.67
CA THR A 144 3.39 -2.55 14.70
C THR A 144 3.56 -2.01 13.28
N LEU A 145 3.89 -2.88 12.33
CA LEU A 145 4.00 -2.51 10.92
C LEU A 145 2.75 -1.76 10.44
N GLU A 146 1.56 -2.26 10.75
CA GLU A 146 0.31 -1.65 10.31
C GLU A 146 0.13 -0.22 10.86
N LYS A 147 0.52 0.03 12.12
CA LYS A 147 0.46 1.37 12.70
C LYS A 147 1.50 2.30 12.07
N ASP A 148 2.73 1.80 11.87
CA ASP A 148 3.80 2.55 11.23
C ASP A 148 3.38 2.96 9.81
N ILE A 149 2.91 2.02 8.99
CA ILE A 149 2.47 2.31 7.62
C ILE A 149 1.24 3.23 7.59
N ALA A 150 0.30 3.07 8.51
CA ALA A 150 -0.84 4.01 8.62
C ALA A 150 -0.39 5.44 8.97
N GLN A 151 0.65 5.60 9.80
CA GLN A 151 1.24 6.91 10.11
C GLN A 151 1.99 7.50 8.91
N LEU A 152 2.68 6.66 8.14
CA LEU A 152 3.41 7.08 6.93
C LEU A 152 2.48 7.76 5.91
N TYR A 153 1.20 7.39 5.84
CA TYR A 153 0.23 8.06 4.96
C TYR A 153 0.13 9.58 5.20
N GLN A 154 0.39 10.03 6.43
CA GLN A 154 0.35 11.45 6.82
C GLN A 154 1.67 12.19 6.59
N ASP A 155 2.74 11.48 6.21
CA ASP A 155 4.06 12.05 5.99
C ASP A 155 4.19 12.49 4.53
N ASP A 156 3.68 13.69 4.24
CA ASP A 156 3.68 14.22 2.88
C ASP A 156 5.10 14.50 2.34
N ASP A 157 6.06 14.77 3.23
CA ASP A 157 7.43 15.15 2.87
C ASP A 157 8.26 13.95 2.39
N SER A 158 7.90 12.72 2.76
CA SER A 158 8.60 11.50 2.34
C SER A 158 8.03 10.84 1.09
N LYS A 159 6.90 11.34 0.57
CA LYS A 159 6.29 10.86 -0.68
C LYS A 159 7.23 11.10 -1.87
N ASP A 160 7.61 10.01 -2.53
CA ASP A 160 8.64 9.97 -3.58
C ASP A 160 8.06 9.78 -4.99
N PHE A 161 6.73 9.72 -5.11
CA PHE A 161 6.04 9.40 -6.36
C PHE A 161 4.78 10.23 -6.55
N LYS A 162 4.31 10.36 -7.81
CA LYS A 162 3.08 11.10 -8.15
C LYS A 162 2.19 10.32 -9.12
N ILE A 163 0.91 10.24 -8.81
CA ILE A 163 -0.12 9.75 -9.74
C ILE A 163 -0.78 10.97 -10.39
N LEU A 164 -0.83 11.01 -11.72
CA LEU A 164 -1.46 12.07 -12.51
C LEU A 164 -2.86 11.59 -12.90
N VAL A 165 -3.90 12.27 -12.42
CA VAL A 165 -5.29 11.94 -12.73
C VAL A 165 -5.84 13.00 -13.68
N ASN A 166 -6.43 12.58 -14.79
CA ASN A 166 -7.07 13.51 -15.71
C ASN A 166 -8.24 14.20 -15.00
N ILE A 167 -8.30 15.53 -15.09
CA ILE A 167 -9.49 16.30 -14.73
C ILE A 167 -10.11 16.75 -16.05
N GLU A 168 -11.37 16.39 -16.29
CA GLU A 168 -12.11 16.95 -17.40
C GLU A 168 -12.32 18.45 -17.13
N ASP A 169 -11.81 19.30 -18.02
CA ASP A 169 -12.21 20.71 -18.02
C ASP A 169 -13.71 20.77 -18.37
N GLU A 170 -14.49 21.50 -17.57
CA GLU A 170 -15.85 21.90 -17.95
C GLU A 170 -15.77 22.48 -19.36
N GLU A 171 -16.54 21.91 -20.28
CA GLU A 171 -16.55 22.24 -21.70
C GLU A 171 -16.61 23.78 -21.88
N GLU A 172 -15.48 24.39 -22.25
CA GLU A 172 -15.56 25.66 -22.98
C GLU A 172 -16.07 25.28 -24.37
N ASP A 173 -17.27 25.77 -24.73
CA ASP A 173 -17.96 25.66 -26.02
C ASP A 173 -17.08 26.12 -27.22
N ASN A 174 -15.99 25.41 -27.50
CA ASN A 174 -15.11 25.65 -28.62
C ASN A 174 -15.05 24.36 -29.43
N ASP A 175 -15.80 24.33 -30.53
CA ASP A 175 -15.95 23.25 -31.53
C ASP A 175 -14.63 22.82 -32.23
N ASP A 176 -13.46 23.20 -31.70
CA ASP A 176 -12.14 22.84 -32.23
C ASP A 176 -11.61 21.59 -31.51
N GLU A 177 -11.98 20.40 -31.99
CA GLU A 177 -11.54 19.07 -31.50
C GLU A 177 -10.00 18.91 -31.39
N GLU A 178 -9.21 19.78 -32.00
CA GLU A 178 -7.75 19.64 -32.12
C GLU A 178 -6.92 20.14 -30.92
N ASN A 179 -7.51 20.77 -29.90
CA ASN A 179 -6.76 21.29 -28.73
C ASN A 179 -7.48 21.14 -27.38
N LYS A 180 -8.09 19.98 -27.10
CA LYS A 180 -8.58 19.70 -25.73
C LYS A 180 -7.38 19.68 -24.77
N LYS A 181 -7.22 20.73 -23.98
CA LYS A 181 -6.15 20.85 -22.99
C LYS A 181 -6.42 19.83 -21.89
N VAL A 182 -5.58 18.80 -21.81
CA VAL A 182 -5.69 17.81 -20.73
C VAL A 182 -5.07 18.41 -19.47
N ASN A 183 -5.90 18.67 -18.46
CA ASN A 183 -5.44 19.06 -17.13
C ASN A 183 -5.31 17.82 -16.23
N TYR A 184 -4.35 17.88 -15.31
CA TYR A 184 -4.02 16.78 -14.41
C TYR A 184 -4.01 17.25 -12.96
N GLU A 185 -4.59 16.46 -12.06
CA GLU A 185 -4.31 16.55 -10.62
C GLU A 185 -3.15 15.60 -10.27
N GLU A 186 -2.23 16.07 -9.42
CA GLU A 186 -1.16 15.23 -8.88
C GLU A 186 -1.54 14.71 -7.49
N ILE A 187 -1.50 13.38 -7.32
CA ILE A 187 -1.63 12.73 -6.02
C ILE A 187 -0.24 12.22 -5.61
N PRO A 188 0.46 12.90 -4.67
CA PRO A 188 1.76 12.44 -4.20
C PRO A 188 1.59 11.20 -3.32
N GLU A 189 2.46 10.19 -3.48
CA GLU A 189 2.40 8.92 -2.76
C GLU A 189 3.78 8.25 -2.58
N HIS A 190 3.85 7.25 -1.70
CA HIS A 190 5.00 6.38 -1.56
C HIS A 190 4.99 5.28 -2.62
N LYS A 191 6.00 5.24 -3.48
CA LYS A 191 6.10 4.27 -4.58
C LYS A 191 5.97 2.83 -4.08
N PHE A 192 6.65 2.50 -2.98
CA PHE A 192 6.67 1.13 -2.46
C PHE A 192 5.29 0.65 -1.96
N ILE A 193 4.42 1.56 -1.49
CA ILE A 193 3.06 1.19 -1.05
C ILE A 193 2.19 0.82 -2.25
N LEU A 194 2.25 1.63 -3.31
CA LEU A 194 1.56 1.32 -4.56
C LEU A 194 2.05 -0.03 -5.12
N LEU A 195 3.36 -0.26 -5.11
CA LEU A 195 3.97 -1.50 -5.57
C LEU A 195 3.60 -2.72 -4.72
N ALA A 196 3.53 -2.59 -3.39
CA ALA A 196 3.12 -3.70 -2.54
C ALA A 196 1.64 -4.03 -2.76
N ARG A 197 0.80 -3.01 -2.83
CA ARG A 197 -0.66 -3.13 -2.64
C ARG A 197 -1.47 -3.18 -3.92
N SER A 198 -0.84 -2.98 -5.08
CA SER A 198 -1.50 -2.96 -6.38
C SER A 198 -0.65 -3.62 -7.45
N GLY A 199 -1.16 -4.72 -8.00
CA GLY A 199 -0.56 -5.38 -9.14
C GLY A 199 -0.69 -4.58 -10.43
N LEU A 200 -1.73 -3.74 -10.55
CA LEU A 200 -1.82 -2.77 -11.63
C LEU A 200 -0.64 -1.80 -11.59
N PHE A 201 -0.37 -1.19 -10.43
CA PHE A 201 0.73 -0.25 -10.30
C PHE A 201 2.06 -0.95 -10.59
N ARG A 202 2.29 -2.18 -10.11
CA ARG A 202 3.47 -2.97 -10.49
C ARG A 202 3.61 -3.12 -12.01
N ALA A 203 2.54 -3.50 -12.71
CA ALA A 203 2.58 -3.71 -14.16
C ALA A 203 2.79 -2.40 -14.93
N MET A 204 2.15 -1.34 -14.47
CA MET A 204 2.35 0.04 -14.90
C MET A 204 3.81 0.49 -14.73
N PHE A 205 4.42 0.21 -13.58
CA PHE A 205 5.82 0.53 -13.29
C PHE A 205 6.79 -0.29 -14.14
N ASP A 206 6.52 -1.58 -14.35
CA ASP A 206 7.31 -2.42 -15.26
C ASP A 206 7.28 -1.79 -16.68
N TYR A 207 6.12 -1.35 -17.17
CA TYR A 207 5.99 -0.70 -18.47
C TYR A 207 6.69 0.68 -18.57
N VAL A 208 6.58 1.52 -17.55
CA VAL A 208 7.15 2.89 -17.55
C VAL A 208 8.67 2.87 -17.29
N ASN A 209 9.17 2.03 -16.38
CA ASN A 209 10.60 1.96 -16.08
C ASN A 209 11.42 1.50 -17.28
N GLU A 210 10.87 0.66 -18.16
CA GLU A 210 11.53 0.28 -19.41
C GLU A 210 11.72 1.46 -20.38
N LYS A 211 10.94 2.54 -20.23
CA LYS A 211 10.86 3.61 -21.23
C LYS A 211 11.30 4.99 -20.76
N GLU A 212 11.03 5.40 -19.51
CA GLU A 212 11.08 6.84 -19.18
C GLU A 212 11.75 7.22 -17.84
N ASN A 213 12.03 6.26 -16.94
CA ASN A 213 12.66 6.51 -15.62
C ASN A 213 12.10 7.75 -14.89
N THR A 214 10.78 7.80 -14.72
CA THR A 214 10.08 8.94 -14.13
C THR A 214 9.55 8.61 -12.72
N ASN A 215 9.39 9.65 -11.90
CA ASN A 215 8.73 9.56 -10.58
C ASN A 215 7.24 9.91 -10.66
N LYS A 216 6.61 9.67 -11.82
CA LYS A 216 5.20 9.96 -12.04
C LYS A 216 4.55 8.94 -12.97
N ILE A 217 3.27 8.67 -12.77
CA ILE A 217 2.48 7.87 -13.71
C ILE A 217 1.09 8.46 -13.93
N GLN A 218 0.59 8.37 -15.16
CA GLN A 218 -0.79 8.71 -15.46
C GLN A 218 -1.72 7.57 -15.06
N ASP A 219 -2.78 7.90 -14.33
CA ASP A 219 -3.87 6.98 -14.07
C ASP A 219 -4.77 6.87 -15.31
N TYR A 220 -5.00 5.63 -15.75
CA TYR A 220 -5.87 5.32 -16.89
C TYR A 220 -7.13 4.56 -16.45
N THR A 221 -7.44 4.55 -15.15
CA THR A 221 -8.57 3.76 -14.63
C THR A 221 -9.92 4.45 -14.80
N ASN A 222 -9.89 5.74 -15.18
CA ASN A 222 -11.06 6.59 -15.33
C ASN A 222 -11.92 6.61 -14.05
N LYS A 223 -11.27 6.47 -12.89
CA LYS A 223 -11.91 6.59 -11.58
C LYS A 223 -11.81 8.03 -11.09
N SER A 224 -12.80 8.46 -10.32
CA SER A 224 -12.75 9.79 -9.70
C SER A 224 -11.51 9.91 -8.80
N ILE A 225 -11.01 11.14 -8.67
CA ILE A 225 -9.90 11.47 -7.78
C ILE A 225 -10.23 11.08 -6.34
N GLU A 226 -11.49 11.27 -5.93
CA GLU A 226 -12.01 10.90 -4.62
C GLU A 226 -11.90 9.39 -4.38
N SER A 227 -12.40 8.57 -5.32
CA SER A 227 -12.31 7.10 -5.21
C SER A 227 -10.86 6.63 -5.17
N LEU A 228 -9.98 7.25 -5.97
CA LEU A 228 -8.56 6.92 -5.96
C LEU A 228 -7.89 7.28 -4.63
N LYS A 229 -8.15 8.47 -4.06
CA LYS A 229 -7.65 8.87 -2.74
C LYS A 229 -8.12 7.91 -1.63
N ILE A 230 -9.37 7.45 -1.70
CA ILE A 230 -9.90 6.48 -0.74
C ILE A 230 -9.22 5.12 -0.88
N LEU A 231 -9.03 4.63 -2.10
CA LEU A 231 -8.33 3.37 -2.36
C LEU A 231 -6.87 3.43 -1.89
N ILE A 232 -6.18 4.54 -2.18
CA ILE A 232 -4.81 4.74 -1.75
C ILE A 232 -4.72 4.80 -0.24
N LYS A 233 -5.60 5.55 0.46
CA LYS A 233 -5.66 5.54 1.92
C LYS A 233 -5.80 4.11 2.46
N TYR A 234 -6.66 3.30 1.85
CA TYR A 234 -6.80 1.89 2.21
C TYR A 234 -5.50 1.09 2.04
N PHE A 235 -4.67 1.37 1.02
CA PHE A 235 -3.38 0.70 0.86
C PHE A 235 -2.46 0.89 2.07
N TYR A 236 -2.53 2.04 2.75
CA TYR A 236 -1.76 2.30 3.97
C TYR A 236 -2.45 1.77 5.23
N THR A 237 -3.77 1.95 5.35
CA THR A 237 -4.45 1.80 6.64
C THR A 237 -5.24 0.50 6.80
N ASN A 238 -5.43 -0.27 5.73
CA ASN A 238 -6.43 -1.35 5.66
C ASN A 238 -7.84 -0.89 6.05
N SER A 239 -8.14 0.41 5.96
CA SER A 239 -9.41 0.99 6.36
C SER A 239 -9.90 2.02 5.33
N ILE A 240 -11.20 2.06 5.11
CA ILE A 240 -11.86 3.10 4.32
C ILE A 240 -12.78 3.86 5.26
N GLU A 241 -12.67 5.18 5.21
CA GLU A 241 -13.55 6.09 5.91
C GLU A 241 -14.09 7.06 4.86
N LEU A 242 -15.40 6.99 4.61
CA LEU A 242 -16.08 7.97 3.74
C LEU A 242 -16.56 9.15 4.59
N THR A 243 -16.47 10.36 4.05
CA THR A 243 -17.05 11.53 4.67
C THR A 243 -18.52 11.69 4.25
N THR A 244 -19.30 12.47 5.01
CA THR A 244 -20.75 12.63 4.84
C THR A 244 -21.17 13.32 3.54
N ASP A 245 -20.23 13.97 2.86
CA ASP A 245 -20.51 14.85 1.73
C ASP A 245 -20.43 14.11 0.38
N GLN A 246 -20.08 12.82 0.40
CA GLN A 246 -19.92 11.98 -0.77
C GLN A 246 -21.11 11.01 -0.92
N ASP A 247 -21.56 10.74 -2.15
CA ASP A 247 -22.53 9.65 -2.39
C ASP A 247 -21.83 8.30 -2.17
N PRO A 248 -22.13 7.59 -1.06
CA PRO A 248 -21.44 6.35 -0.73
C PRO A 248 -21.68 5.27 -1.78
N LYS A 249 -22.81 5.30 -2.50
CA LYS A 249 -23.13 4.28 -3.50
C LYS A 249 -22.27 4.42 -4.75
N LEU A 250 -22.04 5.66 -5.19
CA LEU A 250 -21.17 5.94 -6.34
C LEU A 250 -19.73 5.50 -6.02
N ILE A 251 -19.21 5.94 -4.88
CA ILE A 251 -17.86 5.58 -4.43
C ILE A 251 -17.72 4.08 -4.24
N VAL A 252 -18.71 3.41 -3.64
CA VAL A 252 -18.70 1.94 -3.49
C VAL A 252 -18.66 1.24 -4.84
N GLY A 253 -19.45 1.69 -5.81
CA GLY A 253 -19.44 1.13 -7.16
C GLY A 253 -18.06 1.30 -7.81
N GLU A 254 -17.52 2.51 -7.78
CA GLU A 254 -16.19 2.81 -8.33
C GLU A 254 -15.07 2.02 -7.65
N LEU A 255 -15.12 1.89 -6.32
CA LEU A 255 -14.14 1.13 -5.53
C LEU A 255 -14.26 -0.37 -5.76
N SER A 256 -15.47 -0.91 -5.91
CA SER A 256 -15.67 -2.33 -6.21
C SER A 256 -15.02 -2.68 -7.56
N ASP A 257 -15.27 -1.87 -8.58
CA ASP A 257 -14.65 -2.03 -9.90
C ASP A 257 -13.14 -1.80 -9.84
N ALA A 258 -12.71 -0.78 -9.08
CA ALA A 258 -11.31 -0.45 -8.94
C ALA A 258 -10.56 -1.58 -8.25
N VAL A 259 -11.08 -2.18 -7.19
CA VAL A 259 -10.30 -3.16 -6.41
C VAL A 259 -10.00 -4.42 -7.20
N GLU A 260 -10.96 -4.93 -7.99
CA GLU A 260 -10.71 -6.01 -8.94
C GLU A 260 -9.61 -5.62 -9.95
N TYR A 261 -9.65 -4.36 -10.38
CA TYR A 261 -8.74 -3.80 -11.37
C TYR A 261 -7.32 -3.46 -10.83
N TYR A 262 -7.19 -2.98 -9.59
CA TYR A 262 -5.91 -2.66 -8.95
C TYR A 262 -5.22 -3.93 -8.40
N GLN A 263 -5.99 -4.98 -8.11
CA GLN A 263 -5.48 -6.30 -7.73
C GLN A 263 -5.17 -7.23 -8.91
N LEU A 264 -5.11 -6.71 -10.15
CA LEU A 264 -4.68 -7.49 -11.32
C LEU A 264 -3.43 -8.29 -10.96
N ASN A 265 -3.45 -9.59 -11.27
CA ASN A 265 -2.29 -10.45 -11.03
C ASN A 265 -1.11 -9.96 -11.85
N ASP A 266 0.11 -10.11 -11.33
CA ASP A 266 1.39 -9.79 -12.01
C ASP A 266 1.60 -10.53 -13.34
N GLN A 267 0.71 -11.49 -13.69
CA GLN A 267 0.69 -12.21 -14.96
C GLN A 267 -0.18 -11.53 -16.04
N CYS A 268 -0.91 -10.47 -15.71
CA CYS A 268 -1.67 -9.71 -16.71
C CYS A 268 -0.71 -8.87 -17.56
N ASN A 269 -0.80 -9.04 -18.89
CA ASN A 269 -0.11 -8.19 -19.82
C ASN A 269 -0.75 -6.79 -19.78
N PHE A 270 -0.07 -5.85 -19.12
CA PHE A 270 -0.53 -4.46 -19.01
C PHE A 270 -0.81 -3.83 -20.37
N GLU A 271 -0.01 -4.09 -21.42
CA GLU A 271 -0.32 -3.58 -22.77
C GLU A 271 -1.63 -4.15 -23.31
N SER A 272 -1.96 -5.41 -23.03
CA SER A 272 -3.23 -6.00 -23.44
C SER A 272 -4.41 -5.36 -22.70
N GLU A 273 -4.28 -5.10 -21.40
CA GLU A 273 -5.34 -4.44 -20.62
C GLU A 273 -5.44 -2.95 -20.98
N LEU A 274 -4.32 -2.25 -21.12
CA LEU A 274 -4.26 -0.87 -21.59
C LEU A 274 -4.89 -0.72 -22.97
N ASN A 275 -4.64 -1.65 -23.90
CA ASN A 275 -5.28 -1.65 -25.22
C ASN A 275 -6.79 -1.94 -25.14
N LYS A 276 -7.24 -2.80 -24.22
CA LYS A 276 -8.68 -3.00 -23.96
C LYS A 276 -9.32 -1.73 -23.42
N ILE A 277 -8.64 -1.01 -22.53
CA ILE A 277 -9.11 0.24 -21.91
C ILE A 277 -9.17 1.34 -22.95
N LYS A 278 -8.09 1.54 -23.70
CA LYS A 278 -8.04 2.45 -24.84
C LYS A 278 -9.22 2.21 -25.79
N LYS A 279 -9.53 0.95 -26.06
CA LYS A 279 -10.66 0.56 -26.91
C LYS A 279 -12.04 0.69 -26.24
N GLN A 280 -12.13 0.56 -24.92
CA GLN A 280 -13.37 0.69 -24.15
C GLN A 280 -13.78 2.15 -23.95
N PHE A 281 -12.79 3.04 -23.88
CA PHE A 281 -12.97 4.48 -23.59
C PHE A 281 -12.58 5.39 -24.77
N ASP A 282 -12.42 4.83 -25.98
CA ASP A 282 -12.00 5.55 -27.20
C ASP A 282 -10.76 6.45 -27.03
N LEU A 283 -9.82 6.04 -26.18
CA LEU A 283 -8.54 6.72 -25.99
C LEU A 283 -7.53 6.18 -27.01
N ASN A 284 -6.98 7.04 -27.87
CA ASN A 284 -5.96 6.66 -28.87
C ASN A 284 -4.60 6.33 -28.24
#